data_AF-A0A3M1SAU7-F1
#
_entry.id   AF-A0A3M1SAU7-F1
#
_cell.length_a   1.000
_cell.length_b   1.000
_cell.length_c   1.000
_cell.angle_alpha   90.00
_cell.angle_beta   90.00
_cell.angle_gamma   90.00
#
_symmetry.space_group_name_H-M   'P 1'
#
loop_
_entity.id
_entity.type
_entity.pdbx_description
1 polymer ?
#
loop_
_entity_poly.entity_id
_entity_poly.type
_entity_poly.pdbx_seq_one_letter_code
_entity_poly.pdbx_strand_id
1 'polypeptide(L)'
;MTFDEYQKLASLTAGYPNRKDNLQYPTLGLAGEAGEVANIVKKIHRDFEGIITEEIRNKLKDELGDCLWYIAACADELGLSLEEIARHNVEKLATRYNLLHRTEAD
;
A
#
# COMPACT_ATOMS: atom_id res chain seq x y z
N MET A 1 -15.32 -3.49 -2.69
CA MET A 1 -14.98 -2.12 -2.28
C MET A 1 -14.10 -1.51 -3.35
N THR A 2 -14.44 -0.34 -3.85
CA THR A 2 -13.61 0.43 -4.79
C THR A 2 -12.49 1.17 -4.04
N PHE A 3 -11.50 1.71 -4.76
CA PHE A 3 -10.47 2.55 -4.13
C PHE A 3 -11.04 3.81 -3.50
N ASP A 4 -12.03 4.43 -4.15
CA ASP A 4 -12.72 5.59 -3.60
C ASP A 4 -13.49 5.25 -2.32
N GLU A 5 -14.22 4.13 -2.31
CA GLU A 5 -14.91 3.65 -1.11
C GLU A 5 -13.92 3.37 0.02
N TYR A 6 -12.79 2.71 -0.28
CA TYR A 6 -11.75 2.43 0.70
C TYR A 6 -11.13 3.70 1.26
N GLN A 7 -10.67 4.63 0.41
CA GLN A 7 -10.03 5.86 0.84
C GLN A 7 -10.98 6.69 1.71
N LYS A 8 -12.28 6.75 1.34
CA LYS A 8 -13.30 7.39 2.16
C LYS A 8 -13.40 6.76 3.55
N LEU A 9 -13.49 5.44 3.64
CA LEU A 9 -13.58 4.72 4.91
C LEU A 9 -12.29 4.87 5.76
N ALA A 10 -11.12 4.75 5.14
CA ALA A 10 -9.83 4.96 5.82
C ALA A 10 -9.72 6.37 6.41
N SER A 11 -10.18 7.39 5.66
CA SER A 11 -10.15 8.79 6.09
C SER A 11 -10.96 9.08 7.36
N LEU A 12 -11.97 8.25 7.68
CA LEU A 12 -12.76 8.36 8.92
C LEU A 12 -11.95 8.03 10.17
N THR A 13 -10.88 7.25 10.01
CA THR A 13 -9.99 6.80 11.09
C THR A 13 -8.67 7.60 11.14
N ALA A 14 -8.46 8.53 10.21
CA ALA A 14 -7.25 9.36 10.11
C ALA A 14 -7.21 10.46 11.18
N GLY A 15 -7.01 10.06 12.43
CA GLY A 15 -6.91 10.94 13.60
C GLY A 15 -5.46 11.23 13.99
N TYR A 16 -4.78 12.10 13.24
CA TYR A 16 -3.43 12.57 13.57
C TYR A 16 -3.32 14.11 13.51
N PRO A 17 -2.33 14.71 14.19
CA PRO A 17 -2.22 16.17 14.28
C PRO A 17 -2.05 16.84 12.92
N ASN A 18 -2.66 18.02 12.74
CA ASN A 18 -2.52 18.87 11.55
C ASN A 18 -2.83 18.16 10.22
N ARG A 19 -3.80 17.24 10.21
CA ARG A 19 -4.26 16.58 8.98
C ARG A 19 -4.63 17.62 7.91
N LYS A 20 -4.29 17.33 6.66
CA LYS A 20 -4.31 18.20 5.47
C LYS A 20 -3.17 19.23 5.38
N ASP A 21 -2.26 19.22 6.36
CA ASP A 21 -1.03 20.02 6.36
C ASP A 21 0.13 19.25 7.03
N ASN A 22 0.08 17.91 7.00
CA ASN A 22 1.04 17.06 7.69
C ASN A 22 1.29 15.76 6.93
N LEU A 23 1.84 15.88 5.72
CA LEU A 23 2.28 14.74 4.92
C LEU A 23 3.37 13.89 5.61
N GLN A 24 4.14 14.50 6.51
CA GLN A 24 5.24 13.85 7.23
C GLN A 24 4.74 12.68 8.08
N TYR A 25 3.62 12.86 8.79
CA TYR A 25 3.06 11.83 9.65
C TYR A 25 2.74 10.51 8.91
N PRO A 26 1.87 10.50 7.87
CA PRO A 26 1.56 9.27 7.17
C PRO A 26 2.74 8.74 6.35
N THR A 27 3.67 9.59 5.91
CA THR A 27 4.88 9.13 5.20
C THR A 27 5.80 8.32 6.12
N LEU A 28 6.01 8.80 7.35
CA LEU A 28 6.83 8.09 8.34
C LEU A 28 6.13 6.81 8.81
N GLY A 29 4.81 6.85 8.98
CA GLY A 29 4.00 5.66 9.25
C GLY A 29 4.15 4.60 8.17
N LEU A 30 3.99 4.98 6.90
CA LEU A 30 4.19 4.08 5.76
C LEU A 30 5.56 3.39 5.76
N ALA A 31 6.62 4.12 6.08
CA ALA A 31 7.96 3.56 6.17
C ALA A 31 8.09 2.53 7.31
N GLY A 32 7.41 2.78 8.43
CA GLY A 32 7.32 1.85 9.56
C GLY A 32 6.66 0.53 9.16
N GLU A 33 5.46 0.61 8.57
CA GLU A 33 4.69 -0.60 8.22
C GLU A 33 5.36 -1.39 7.09
N ALA A 34 5.98 -0.71 6.11
CA ALA A 34 6.81 -1.38 5.11
C ALA A 34 8.00 -2.12 5.76
N GLY A 35 8.55 -1.57 6.83
CA GLY A 35 9.57 -2.21 7.66
C GLY A 35 9.07 -3.46 8.36
N GLU A 36 7.84 -3.46 8.87
CA GLU A 36 7.23 -4.64 9.49
C GLU A 36 6.91 -5.75 8.47
N VAL A 37 6.43 -5.38 7.27
CA VAL A 37 6.33 -6.34 6.15
C VAL A 37 7.68 -7.03 5.91
N ALA A 38 8.76 -6.25 5.79
CA ALA A 38 10.11 -6.79 5.60
C ALA A 38 10.57 -7.65 6.79
N ASN A 39 10.21 -7.27 8.02
CA ASN A 39 10.53 -8.00 9.23
C ASN A 39 9.87 -9.38 9.27
N ILE A 40 8.60 -9.48 8.86
CA ILE A 40 7.89 -10.76 8.76
C ILE A 40 8.52 -11.64 7.67
N VAL A 41 8.79 -11.10 6.48
CA VAL A 41 9.44 -11.86 5.40
C VAL A 41 10.81 -12.38 5.80
N LYS A 42 11.60 -11.59 6.53
CA LYS A 42 12.87 -12.05 7.12
C LYS A 42 12.67 -13.23 8.08
N LYS A 43 11.65 -13.16 8.96
CA LYS A 43 11.34 -14.24 9.91
C LYS A 43 10.90 -15.53 9.22
N ILE A 44 10.16 -15.45 8.12
CA ILE A 44 9.79 -16.62 7.29
C ILE A 44 11.01 -17.46 6.94
N HIS A 45 12.09 -16.81 6.49
CA HIS A 45 13.31 -17.51 6.10
C HIS A 45 14.13 -17.99 7.30
N ARG A 46 14.17 -17.21 8.39
CA ARG A 46 14.97 -17.51 9.59
C ARG A 46 14.37 -18.63 10.44
N ASP A 47 13.05 -18.58 10.63
CA ASP A 47 12.35 -19.38 11.67
C ASP A 47 11.40 -20.42 11.08
N PHE A 48 10.96 -20.25 9.82
CA PHE A 48 9.92 -21.09 9.20
C PHE A 48 10.38 -21.80 7.92
N GLU A 49 11.69 -21.91 7.67
CA GLU A 49 12.26 -22.60 6.50
C GLU A 49 11.71 -22.11 5.15
N GLY A 50 11.30 -20.85 5.07
CA GLY A 50 10.68 -20.29 3.87
C GLY A 50 9.19 -20.61 3.72
N ILE A 51 8.57 -21.33 4.66
CA ILE A 51 7.16 -21.74 4.59
C ILE A 51 6.27 -20.62 5.11
N ILE A 52 5.28 -20.25 4.29
CA ILE A 52 4.23 -19.29 4.67
C ILE A 52 3.04 -20.08 5.21
N THR A 53 2.86 -20.07 6.52
CA THR A 53 1.66 -20.60 7.18
C THR A 53 0.50 -19.60 7.07
N GLU A 54 -0.72 -20.04 7.37
CA GLU A 54 -1.89 -19.14 7.41
C GLU A 54 -1.75 -18.05 8.48
N GLU A 55 -1.08 -18.33 9.60
CA GLU A 55 -0.78 -17.32 10.61
C GLU A 55 0.14 -16.22 10.05
N ILE A 56 1.19 -16.61 9.32
CA ILE A 56 2.12 -15.66 8.69
C ILE A 56 1.42 -14.88 7.58
N ARG A 57 0.59 -15.55 6.77
CA ARG A 57 -0.21 -14.91 5.72
C ARG A 57 -1.10 -13.82 6.33
N ASN A 58 -1.75 -14.10 7.46
CA ASN A 58 -2.60 -13.12 8.14
C ASN A 58 -1.78 -11.95 8.68
N LYS A 59 -0.63 -12.20 9.31
CA LYS A 59 0.28 -11.13 9.75
C LYS A 59 0.73 -10.24 8.58
N LEU A 60 1.12 -10.83 7.45
CA LEU A 60 1.47 -10.05 6.25
C LEU A 60 0.28 -9.25 5.73
N LYS A 61 -0.92 -9.82 5.76
CA LYS A 61 -2.15 -9.13 5.34
C LYS A 61 -2.43 -7.91 6.21
N ASP A 62 -2.20 -8.00 7.51
CA ASP A 62 -2.38 -6.90 8.46
C ASP A 62 -1.39 -5.76 8.12
N GLU A 63 -0.08 -6.05 8.05
CA GLU A 63 0.94 -5.02 7.76
C GLU A 63 0.81 -4.41 6.35
N LEU A 64 0.41 -5.21 5.35
CA LEU A 64 0.10 -4.71 4.01
C LEU A 64 -1.17 -3.83 4.02
N GLY A 65 -2.13 -4.14 4.88
CA GLY A 65 -3.31 -3.32 5.12
C GLY A 65 -2.95 -1.97 5.73
N ASP A 66 -2.02 -1.95 6.67
CA ASP A 66 -1.54 -0.72 7.31
C ASP A 66 -0.71 0.12 6.33
N CYS A 67 0.11 -0.51 5.47
CA CYS A 67 0.74 0.17 4.34
C CYS A 67 -0.30 0.84 3.43
N LEU A 68 -1.36 0.11 3.06
CA LEU A 68 -2.42 0.64 2.21
C LEU A 68 -3.17 1.81 2.88
N TRP A 69 -3.37 1.74 4.20
CA TRP A 69 -3.97 2.81 4.98
C TRP A 69 -3.11 4.08 4.95
N TYR A 70 -1.80 3.97 5.15
CA TYR A 70 -0.91 5.12 5.07
C TYR A 70 -0.75 5.66 3.65
N ILE A 71 -0.83 4.83 2.61
CA ILE A 71 -0.90 5.29 1.22
C ILE A 71 -2.19 6.11 1.01
N ALA A 72 -3.33 5.65 1.51
CA ALA A 72 -4.58 6.40 1.46
C ALA A 72 -4.49 7.74 2.21
N ALA A 73 -3.85 7.77 3.37
CA ALA A 73 -3.61 8.98 4.13
C ALA A 73 -2.67 9.95 3.39
N CYS A 74 -1.59 9.47 2.77
CA CYS A 74 -0.72 10.29 1.93
C CYS A 74 -1.46 10.88 0.73
N ALA A 75 -2.28 10.07 0.05
CA ALA A 75 -3.11 10.53 -1.06
C ALA A 75 -4.06 11.65 -0.60
N ASP A 76 -4.68 11.47 0.56
CA ASP A 76 -5.58 12.44 1.17
C ASP A 76 -4.88 13.75 1.56
N GLU A 77 -3.67 13.72 2.11
CA GLU A 77 -2.83 14.90 2.37
C GLU A 77 -2.46 15.65 1.08
N LEU A 78 -2.25 14.92 -0.02
CA LEU A 78 -1.88 15.49 -1.32
C LEU A 78 -3.08 15.93 -2.17
N GLY A 79 -4.31 15.68 -1.72
CA GLY A 79 -5.52 15.96 -2.49
C GLY A 79 -5.71 15.03 -3.70
N LEU A 80 -5.12 13.84 -3.68
CA LEU A 80 -5.20 12.82 -4.73
C LEU A 80 -6.20 11.73 -4.35
N SER A 81 -6.83 11.10 -5.35
CA SER A 81 -7.55 9.84 -5.14
C SER A 81 -6.64 8.63 -5.35
N LEU A 82 -6.91 7.54 -4.63
CA LEU A 82 -6.25 6.26 -4.86
C LEU A 82 -6.51 5.73 -6.28
N GLU A 83 -7.68 6.01 -6.85
CA GLU A 83 -7.97 5.65 -8.24
C GLU A 83 -7.04 6.39 -9.21
N GLU A 84 -6.82 7.69 -9.02
CA GLU A 84 -5.89 8.49 -9.82
C GLU A 84 -4.47 7.93 -9.73
N ILE A 85 -4.00 7.62 -8.51
CA ILE A 85 -2.68 7.04 -8.27
C ILE A 85 -2.54 5.67 -8.95
N ALA A 86 -3.54 4.81 -8.82
CA ALA A 86 -3.53 3.47 -9.41
C ALA A 86 -3.52 3.53 -10.94
N ARG A 87 -4.39 4.36 -11.54
CA ARG A 87 -4.47 4.58 -12.99
C ARG A 87 -3.15 5.10 -13.54
N HIS A 88 -2.60 6.14 -12.93
CA HIS A 88 -1.30 6.70 -13.31
C HIS A 88 -0.18 5.65 -13.20
N ASN A 89 -0.19 4.82 -12.16
CA ASN A 89 0.80 3.74 -12.01
C ASN A 89 0.72 2.72 -13.15
N VAL A 90 -0.48 2.27 -13.50
CA VAL A 90 -0.71 1.32 -14.60
C VAL A 90 -0.23 1.89 -15.93
N GLU A 91 -0.63 3.11 -16.28
CA GLU A 91 -0.21 3.77 -17.53
C GLU A 91 1.32 3.94 -17.61
N LYS A 92 1.94 4.37 -16.51
CA LYS A 92 3.39 4.50 -16.39
C LYS A 92 4.11 3.16 -16.58
N LEU A 93 3.62 2.09 -15.98
CA LEU A 93 4.23 0.76 -16.10
C LEU A 93 3.99 0.13 -17.47
N ALA A 94 2.80 0.30 -18.04
CA ALA A 94 2.49 -0.15 -19.39
C ALA A 94 3.42 0.49 -20.42
N THR A 95 3.71 1.79 -20.25
CA THR A 95 4.69 2.51 -21.08
C THR A 95 6.11 1.98 -20.83
N ARG A 96 6.52 1.81 -19.57
CA ARG A 96 7.87 1.34 -19.21
C ARG A 96 8.20 -0.05 -19.78
N TYR A 97 7.21 -0.93 -19.85
CA TYR A 97 7.37 -2.31 -20.30
C TYR A 97 6.82 -2.57 -21.71
N ASN A 98 6.44 -1.53 -22.46
CA ASN A 98 5.82 -1.62 -23.79
C ASN A 98 4.61 -2.58 -23.85
N LEU A 99 3.84 -2.66 -22.76
CA LEU A 99 2.69 -3.56 -22.66
C LEU A 99 1.51 -3.10 -23.54
N LEU A 100 1.50 -1.83 -23.98
CA LEU A 100 0.53 -1.32 -24.96
C LEU A 100 0.63 -1.99 -26.34
N HIS A 101 1.69 -2.77 -26.57
CA HIS A 101 1.90 -3.55 -27.79
C HIS A 101 1.86 -5.07 -27.56
N ARG A 102 1.69 -5.53 -26.31
CA ARG A 102 1.50 -6.95 -26.01
C ARG A 102 0.01 -7.28 -26.07
N THR A 103 -0.39 -8.05 -27.06
CA THR A 103 -1.72 -8.68 -27.07
C THR A 103 -1.79 -9.80 -26.04
N GLU A 104 -2.98 -10.20 -25.60
CA GLU A 104 -3.26 -11.25 -24.60
C GLU A 104 -2.63 -12.64 -24.87
N ALA A 105 -1.81 -12.79 -25.91
CA ALA A 105 -1.13 -14.01 -26.32
C ALA A 105 0.37 -14.06 -25.97
N ASP A 106 0.93 -13.03 -25.31
CA ASP A 106 2.32 -13.02 -24.79
C ASP A 106 2.39 -13.43 -23.30
#